data_AF-A0A6J4QKY0-F1
#
_entry.id   AF-A0A6J4QKY0-F1
#
_cell.length_a   1.000
_cell.length_b   1.000
_cell.length_c   1.000
_cell.angle_alpha   90.00
_cell.angle_beta   90.00
_cell.angle_gamma   90.00
#
_symmetry.space_group_name_H-M   'P 1'
#
loop_
_entity.id
_entity.type
_entity.pdbx_description
1 polymer ?
#
loop_
_entity_poly.entity_id
_entity_poly.type
_entity_poly.pdbx_seq_one_letter_code
_entity_poly.pdbx_strand_id
1 'polypeptide(L)'
;MFLKDVVENKGRHRLFYANGKPFRRESDLQLLFRLTCFATLSDVGREVNDGRGPVDFKISRGALDKSLVEFKLASNTKLQQNLEKQVEVYKSASDAPNALKVILFFSDKERSKVFGILRALGSEESGDIIMIDGRADNKPSSSRA
;
A
#
# COMPACT_ATOMS: atom_id res chain seq x y z
N MET A 1 -6.36 4.46 -9.71
CA MET A 1 -6.82 4.35 -8.30
C MET A 1 -6.68 5.70 -7.60
N PHE A 2 -7.68 6.14 -6.83
CA PHE A 2 -7.77 7.51 -6.28
C PHE A 2 -6.61 7.90 -5.36
N LEU A 3 -6.33 7.12 -4.30
CA LEU A 3 -5.27 7.47 -3.33
C LEU A 3 -3.88 7.60 -4.00
N LYS A 4 -3.55 6.65 -4.88
CA LYS A 4 -2.31 6.68 -5.68
C LYS A 4 -2.21 7.97 -6.50
N ASP A 5 -3.23 8.30 -7.27
CA ASP A 5 -3.27 9.52 -8.09
C ASP A 5 -3.16 10.80 -7.24
N VAL A 6 -3.83 10.85 -6.10
CA VAL A 6 -3.78 11.99 -5.19
C VAL A 6 -2.36 12.23 -4.67
N VAL A 7 -1.67 11.16 -4.26
CA VAL A 7 -0.29 11.23 -3.78
C VAL A 7 0.68 11.59 -4.92
N GLU A 8 0.59 10.89 -6.04
CA GLU A 8 1.57 10.96 -7.13
C GLU A 8 1.42 12.22 -7.98
N ASN A 9 0.19 12.57 -8.35
CA ASN A 9 -0.07 13.57 -9.38
C ASN A 9 -0.71 14.84 -8.83
N LYS A 10 -1.45 14.76 -7.72
CA LYS A 10 -2.14 15.93 -7.13
C LYS A 10 -1.34 16.60 -6.01
N GLY A 11 -0.04 16.32 -5.90
CA GLY A 11 0.83 17.03 -4.96
C GLY A 11 0.66 16.64 -3.48
N ARG A 12 -0.10 15.59 -3.16
CA ARG A 12 -0.30 15.16 -1.75
C ARG A 12 0.87 14.33 -1.21
N HIS A 13 1.85 13.95 -2.03
CA HIS A 13 3.14 13.45 -1.53
C HIS A 13 3.75 14.36 -0.47
N ARG A 14 3.53 15.69 -0.54
CA ARG A 14 3.99 16.68 0.43
C ARG A 14 3.48 16.43 1.85
N LEU A 15 2.33 15.75 2.00
CA LEU A 15 1.79 15.34 3.30
C LEU A 15 2.66 14.30 4.01
N PHE A 16 3.71 13.77 3.37
CA PHE A 16 4.67 12.86 3.98
C PHE A 16 6.04 13.50 4.21
N TYR A 17 6.15 14.83 4.08
CA TYR A 17 7.41 15.55 4.27
C TYR A 17 7.28 16.64 5.33
N ALA A 18 8.30 16.75 6.17
CA ALA A 18 8.49 17.84 7.11
C ALA A 18 9.93 18.36 6.96
N ASN A 19 10.09 19.68 6.77
CA ASN A 19 11.41 20.32 6.58
C ASN A 19 12.27 19.64 5.50
N GLY A 20 11.65 19.27 4.38
CA GLY A 20 12.31 18.58 3.26
C GLY A 20 12.68 17.11 3.51
N LYS A 21 12.40 16.56 4.69
CA LYS A 21 12.67 15.16 5.03
C LYS A 21 11.36 14.35 5.02
N PRO A 22 11.35 13.15 4.40
CA PRO A 22 10.18 12.29 4.45
C PRO A 22 9.99 11.73 5.86
N PHE A 23 8.79 11.84 6.41
CA PHE A 23 8.41 11.10 7.61
C PHE A 23 7.74 9.79 7.20
N ARG A 24 8.33 8.68 7.65
CA ARG A 24 8.07 7.34 7.12
C ARG A 24 7.19 6.57 8.10
N ARG A 25 5.89 6.84 8.10
CA ARG A 25 4.94 6.11 8.98
C ARG A 25 3.83 5.50 8.15
N GLU A 26 3.62 4.19 8.31
CA GLU A 26 2.51 3.47 7.68
C GLU A 26 1.16 4.04 8.15
N SER A 27 1.07 4.47 9.42
CA SER A 27 -0.15 5.04 10.02
C SER A 27 -0.68 6.29 9.31
N ASP A 28 0.18 7.11 8.71
CA ASP A 28 -0.26 8.31 7.97
C ASP A 28 -0.96 7.92 6.66
N LEU A 29 -0.44 6.90 5.98
CA LEU A 29 -1.05 6.36 4.77
C LEU A 29 -2.37 5.63 5.09
N GLN A 30 -2.42 4.89 6.20
CA GLN A 30 -3.64 4.29 6.72
C GLN A 30 -4.71 5.34 7.03
N LEU A 31 -4.34 6.46 7.67
CA LEU A 31 -5.26 7.57 7.95
C LEU A 31 -5.83 8.17 6.65
N LEU A 32 -4.97 8.47 5.67
CA LEU A 32 -5.41 9.00 4.38
C LEU A 32 -6.36 8.03 3.69
N PHE A 33 -6.02 6.74 3.66
CA PHE A 33 -6.89 5.72 3.08
C PHE A 33 -8.26 5.67 3.77
N ARG A 34 -8.31 5.67 5.10
CA ARG A 34 -9.57 5.71 5.86
C ARG A 34 -10.43 6.90 5.47
N LEU A 35 -9.83 8.08 5.32
CA LEU A 35 -10.56 9.28 4.89
C LEU A 35 -11.10 9.14 3.45
N THR A 36 -10.36 8.50 2.55
CA THR A 36 -10.87 8.22 1.18
C THR A 36 -12.05 7.25 1.17
N CYS A 37 -12.19 6.41 2.20
CA CYS A 37 -13.27 5.44 2.32
C CYS A 37 -14.48 5.95 3.11
N PHE A 38 -14.45 7.17 3.68
CA PHE A 38 -15.49 7.62 4.62
C PHE A 38 -16.93 7.56 4.07
N ALA A 39 -17.13 7.84 2.79
CA ALA A 39 -18.44 7.88 2.15
C ALA A 39 -18.69 6.68 1.20
N THR A 40 -17.95 5.57 1.38
CA THR A 40 -18.17 4.37 0.58
C THR A 40 -19.38 3.57 1.07
N LEU A 41 -20.04 2.85 0.16
CA LEU A 41 -21.09 1.88 0.50
C LEU A 41 -20.53 0.59 1.10
N SER A 42 -19.21 0.38 1.02
CA SER A 42 -18.55 -0.78 1.61
C SER A 42 -18.43 -0.61 3.13
N ASP A 43 -18.55 -1.70 3.87
CA ASP A 43 -18.14 -1.74 5.26
C ASP A 43 -16.60 -1.74 5.34
N VAL A 44 -16.03 -0.94 6.23
CA VAL A 44 -14.58 -0.75 6.37
C VAL A 44 -14.19 -0.88 7.84
N GLY A 45 -13.64 -2.04 8.19
CA GLY A 45 -13.08 -2.32 9.51
C GLY A 45 -11.58 -1.99 9.56
N ARG A 46 -11.12 -1.44 10.69
CA ARG A 46 -9.69 -1.20 11.00
C ARG A 46 -9.18 -2.26 11.95
N GLU A 47 -7.88 -2.58 11.85
CA GLU A 47 -7.17 -3.43 12.83
C GLU A 47 -7.91 -4.74 13.11
N VAL A 48 -8.46 -5.31 12.05
CA VAL A 48 -9.32 -6.49 12.14
C VAL A 48 -8.44 -7.69 12.48
N ASN A 49 -8.81 -8.41 13.53
CA ASN A 49 -8.11 -9.60 13.99
C ASN A 49 -9.07 -10.79 13.97
N ASP A 50 -9.15 -11.47 12.82
CA ASP A 50 -10.02 -12.63 12.61
C ASP A 50 -9.30 -13.95 12.98
N GLY A 51 -8.35 -13.90 13.92
CA GLY A 51 -7.52 -15.05 14.32
C GLY A 51 -6.34 -15.36 13.39
N ARG A 52 -6.14 -14.56 12.32
CA ARG A 52 -5.00 -14.64 11.38
C ARG A 52 -3.95 -13.54 11.59
N GLY A 53 -4.04 -12.83 12.72
CA GLY A 53 -3.23 -11.65 13.02
C GLY A 53 -3.92 -10.34 12.59
N PRO A 54 -3.42 -9.20 13.09
CA PRO A 54 -4.01 -7.91 12.79
C PRO A 54 -3.72 -7.49 11.34
N VAL A 55 -4.77 -7.10 10.62
CA VAL A 55 -4.69 -6.47 9.29
C VAL A 55 -5.09 -5.01 9.40
N ASP A 56 -4.44 -4.11 8.65
CA ASP A 56 -4.72 -2.68 8.72
C ASP A 56 -6.19 -2.37 8.40
N PHE A 57 -6.71 -2.94 7.30
CA PHE A 57 -8.12 -2.80 6.91
C PHE A 57 -8.73 -4.07 6.34
N LYS A 58 -10.02 -4.25 6.61
CA LYS A 58 -10.91 -5.17 5.91
C LYS A 58 -12.05 -4.36 5.29
N ILE A 59 -12.20 -4.49 3.98
CA ILE A 59 -13.26 -3.85 3.21
C ILE A 59 -14.21 -4.93 2.74
N SER A 60 -15.52 -4.73 2.89
CA SER A 60 -16.50 -5.70 2.42
C SER A 60 -17.75 -5.09 1.81
N ARG A 61 -18.35 -5.83 0.88
CA ARG A 61 -19.69 -5.59 0.34
C ARG A 61 -20.52 -6.86 0.54
N GLY A 62 -20.95 -7.05 1.78
CA GLY A 62 -21.62 -8.27 2.21
C GLY A 62 -20.66 -9.41 2.57
N ALA A 63 -21.19 -10.61 2.74
CA ALA A 63 -20.44 -11.72 3.34
C ALA A 63 -19.40 -12.36 2.40
N LEU A 64 -19.58 -12.27 1.09
CA LEU A 64 -18.77 -12.96 0.08
C LEU A 64 -17.74 -12.07 -0.62
N ASP A 65 -18.00 -10.76 -0.71
CA ASP A 65 -17.05 -9.80 -1.30
C ASP A 65 -16.27 -9.11 -0.16
N LYS A 66 -15.05 -9.58 0.07
CA LYS A 66 -14.15 -9.11 1.11
C LYS A 66 -12.75 -8.94 0.56
N SER A 67 -12.13 -7.82 0.87
CA SER A 67 -10.73 -7.53 0.57
C SER A 67 -10.00 -7.07 1.81
N LEU A 68 -8.79 -7.57 2.00
CA LEU A 68 -7.86 -7.14 3.02
C LEU A 68 -6.92 -6.10 2.39
N VAL A 69 -6.60 -5.04 3.13
CA VAL A 69 -5.63 -4.03 2.68
C VAL A 69 -4.57 -3.86 3.74
N GLU A 70 -3.32 -4.06 3.35
CA GLU A 70 -2.15 -3.85 4.19
C GLU A 70 -1.25 -2.76 3.60
N PHE A 71 -0.78 -1.88 4.47
CA PHE A 71 0.16 -0.83 4.11
C PHE A 71 1.57 -1.23 4.54
N LYS A 72 2.54 -0.95 3.67
CA LYS A 72 3.95 -1.14 3.94
C LYS A 72 4.78 0.04 3.42
N LEU A 73 5.85 0.35 4.14
CA LEU A 73 6.91 1.21 3.61
C LEU A 73 7.93 0.36 2.85
N ALA A 74 8.43 0.85 1.72
CA ALA A 74 9.53 0.22 1.00
C ALA A 74 10.82 0.09 1.84
N SER A 75 10.98 0.98 2.83
CA SER A 75 12.07 0.93 3.80
C SER A 75 11.95 -0.19 4.83
N ASN A 76 10.80 -0.87 4.92
CA ASN A 76 10.62 -1.99 5.85
C ASN A 76 11.64 -3.10 5.54
N THR A 77 12.43 -3.49 6.54
CA THR A 77 13.49 -4.49 6.42
C THR A 77 12.94 -5.90 6.27
N LYS A 78 11.73 -6.15 6.76
CA LYS A 78 11.01 -7.43 6.67
C LYS A 78 10.10 -7.51 5.44
N LEU A 79 10.15 -6.53 4.53
CA LEU A 79 9.23 -6.45 3.39
C LEU A 79 9.26 -7.70 2.50
N GLN A 80 10.45 -8.20 2.19
CA GLN A 80 10.63 -9.41 1.37
C GLN A 80 9.97 -10.63 2.03
N GLN A 81 10.32 -10.91 3.29
CA GLN A 81 9.74 -12.01 4.06
C GLN A 81 8.20 -11.90 4.16
N ASN A 82 7.67 -10.67 4.31
CA ASN A 82 6.23 -10.45 4.34
C ASN A 82 5.56 -10.75 3.00
N LEU A 83 6.21 -10.43 1.88
CA LEU A 83 5.71 -10.70 0.52
C LEU A 83 5.80 -12.20 0.19
N GLU A 84 6.90 -12.86 0.55
CA GLU A 84 7.08 -14.32 0.43
C GLU A 84 5.94 -15.08 1.12
N LYS A 85 5.69 -14.78 2.39
CA LYS A 85 4.59 -15.41 3.16
C LYS A 85 3.22 -15.23 2.52
N GLN A 86 2.96 -14.07 1.90
CA GLN A 86 1.68 -13.84 1.22
C GLN A 86 1.53 -14.74 -0.01
N VAL A 87 2.57 -14.90 -0.82
CA VAL A 87 2.56 -15.80 -1.98
C VAL A 87 2.33 -17.25 -1.53
N GLU A 88 2.93 -17.67 -0.42
CA GLU A 88 2.70 -19.00 0.17
C GLU A 88 1.25 -19.22 0.63
N VAL A 89 0.63 -18.21 1.26
CA VAL A 89 -0.78 -18.27 1.69
C VAL A 89 -1.71 -18.44 0.49
N TYR A 90 -1.48 -17.72 -0.62
CA TYR A 90 -2.28 -17.90 -1.84
C TYR A 90 -2.17 -19.30 -2.45
N LYS A 91 -0.96 -19.88 -2.44
CA LYS A 91 -0.76 -21.24 -2.97
C LYS A 91 -1.46 -22.32 -2.16
N SER A 92 -1.73 -22.06 -0.88
CA SER A 92 -2.23 -23.06 0.08
C SER A 92 -3.73 -22.97 0.38
N ALA A 93 -4.44 -21.93 -0.07
CA ALA A 93 -5.86 -21.74 0.23
C ALA A 93 -6.69 -21.46 -1.03
N SER A 94 -7.68 -22.32 -1.33
CA SER A 94 -8.65 -22.09 -2.43
C SER A 94 -9.55 -20.87 -2.19
N ASP A 95 -9.71 -20.48 -0.92
CA ASP A 95 -10.65 -19.44 -0.47
C ASP A 95 -9.91 -18.23 0.12
N ALA A 96 -8.66 -18.00 -0.28
CA ALA A 96 -7.90 -16.85 0.22
C ALA A 96 -8.65 -15.54 -0.12
N PRO A 97 -9.00 -14.69 0.87
CA PRO A 97 -9.59 -13.40 0.59
C PRO A 97 -8.59 -12.53 -0.20
N ASN A 98 -9.09 -11.74 -1.15
CA ASN A 98 -8.28 -10.81 -1.94
C ASN A 98 -7.47 -9.91 -0.98
N ALA A 99 -6.14 -9.95 -1.05
CA ALA A 99 -5.27 -9.20 -0.14
C ALA A 99 -4.41 -8.20 -0.91
N LEU A 100 -4.76 -6.92 -0.82
CA LEU A 100 -4.03 -5.83 -1.44
C LEU A 100 -2.89 -5.37 -0.54
N LYS A 101 -1.67 -5.29 -1.08
CA LYS A 101 -0.55 -4.62 -0.44
C LYS A 101 -0.25 -3.30 -1.10
N VAL A 102 -0.30 -2.23 -0.31
CA VAL A 102 0.04 -0.88 -0.74
C VAL A 102 1.43 -0.53 -0.21
N ILE A 103 2.39 -0.35 -1.12
CA ILE A 103 3.79 -0.08 -0.79
C ILE A 103 4.14 1.36 -1.17
N LEU A 104 4.47 2.18 -0.16
CA LEU A 104 4.92 3.56 -0.34
C LEU A 104 6.45 3.64 -0.35
N PHE A 105 7.01 4.34 -1.34
CA PHE A 105 8.46 4.57 -1.46
C PHE A 105 8.78 6.06 -1.64
N PHE A 106 9.96 6.46 -1.16
CA PHE A 106 10.42 7.85 -1.12
C PHE A 106 11.76 8.08 -1.83
N SER A 107 12.31 7.06 -2.50
CA SER A 107 13.51 7.19 -3.33
C SER A 107 13.51 6.17 -4.47
N ASP A 108 14.31 6.44 -5.52
CA ASP A 108 14.49 5.50 -6.62
C ASP A 108 15.18 4.20 -6.17
N LYS A 109 16.06 4.30 -5.16
CA LYS A 109 16.67 3.13 -4.50
C LYS A 109 15.63 2.24 -3.83
N GLU A 110 14.68 2.84 -3.11
CA GLU A 110 13.56 2.10 -2.49
C GLU A 110 12.66 1.46 -3.55
N ARG A 111 12.34 2.19 -4.63
CA ARG A 111 11.60 1.64 -5.77
C ARG A 111 12.31 0.41 -6.35
N SER A 112 13.60 0.55 -6.69
CA SER A 112 14.41 -0.51 -7.28
C SER A 112 14.53 -1.73 -6.36
N LYS A 113 14.69 -1.51 -5.04
CA LYS A 113 14.65 -2.59 -4.03
C LYS A 113 13.34 -3.37 -4.09
N VAL A 114 12.20 -2.69 -4.11
CA VAL A 114 10.88 -3.34 -4.15
C VAL A 114 10.71 -4.12 -5.46
N PHE A 115 11.02 -3.53 -6.61
CA PHE A 115 10.98 -4.25 -7.90
C PHE A 115 11.88 -5.48 -7.91
N GLY A 116 13.09 -5.40 -7.35
CA GLY A 116 13.98 -6.55 -7.23
C GLY A 116 13.38 -7.69 -6.38
N ILE A 117 12.71 -7.35 -5.28
CA ILE A 117 11.98 -8.32 -4.46
C ILE A 117 10.84 -8.95 -5.27
N LEU A 118 10.01 -8.13 -5.95
CA LEU A 118 8.88 -8.64 -6.73
C LEU A 118 9.33 -9.58 -7.85
N ARG A 119 10.44 -9.26 -8.52
CA ARG A 119 11.06 -10.12 -9.53
C ARG A 119 11.50 -11.46 -8.96
N ALA A 120 12.20 -11.44 -7.83
CA ALA A 120 12.65 -12.66 -7.16
C ALA A 120 11.48 -13.58 -6.77
N LEU A 121 10.31 -13.00 -6.50
CA LEU A 121 9.09 -13.73 -6.14
C LEU A 121 8.17 -14.03 -7.32
N GLY A 122 8.53 -13.64 -8.56
CA GLY A 122 7.68 -13.80 -9.74
C GLY A 122 6.34 -13.07 -9.64
N SER A 123 6.29 -11.96 -8.90
CA SER A 123 5.08 -11.19 -8.60
C SER A 123 5.08 -9.78 -9.22
N GLU A 124 5.89 -9.55 -10.26
CA GLU A 124 5.99 -8.24 -10.94
C GLU A 124 4.65 -7.79 -11.56
N GLU A 125 3.87 -8.75 -12.07
CA GLU A 125 2.58 -8.52 -12.72
C GLU A 125 1.38 -8.72 -11.76
N SER A 126 1.64 -8.83 -10.45
CA SER A 126 0.57 -9.06 -9.47
C SER A 126 -0.29 -7.80 -9.30
N GLY A 127 -1.58 -7.90 -9.66
CA GLY A 127 -2.56 -6.83 -9.44
C GLY A 127 -2.83 -6.51 -7.96
N ASP A 128 -2.38 -7.38 -7.05
CA ASP A 128 -2.57 -7.24 -5.61
C ASP A 128 -1.55 -6.29 -4.97
N ILE A 129 -0.49 -5.92 -5.70
CA ILE A 129 0.58 -5.08 -5.18
C ILE A 129 0.51 -3.71 -5.83
N ILE A 130 0.28 -2.69 -5.01
CA ILE A 130 0.13 -1.31 -5.43
C ILE A 130 1.32 -0.52 -4.94
N MET A 131 2.17 -0.09 -5.87
CA MET A 131 3.25 0.83 -5.56
C MET A 131 2.76 2.28 -5.62
N ILE A 132 3.05 3.07 -4.60
CA ILE A 132 2.78 4.52 -4.54
C ILE A 132 4.11 5.27 -4.47
N ASP A 133 4.33 6.16 -5.44
CA ASP A 133 5.49 7.04 -5.54
C ASP A 133 5.32 8.28 -4.67
N GLY A 134 5.88 8.22 -3.46
CA GLY A 134 5.92 9.34 -2.51
C GLY A 134 7.10 10.29 -2.72
N ARG A 135 7.94 10.11 -3.75
CA ARG A 135 9.15 10.93 -3.92
C ARG A 135 8.84 12.41 -4.14
N ALA A 136 9.69 13.29 -3.62
CA ALA A 136 9.61 14.73 -3.89
C ALA A 136 10.51 15.17 -5.07
N ASP A 137 11.54 14.39 -5.39
CA ASP A 137 12.57 14.72 -6.39
C ASP A 137 12.11 14.54 -7.84
N ASN A 138 11.00 13.85 -8.08
CA ASN A 138 10.50 13.52 -9.42
C ASN A 138 9.13 14.13 -9.75
N LYS A 139 8.65 15.07 -8.95
CA LYS A 139 7.35 15.73 -9.13
C LYS A 139 7.57 17.20 -9.46
N PRO A 140 7.69 17.56 -10.76
CA PRO A 140 7.91 18.94 -11.15
C PRO A 140 6.74 19.83 -10.70
N SER A 141 7.04 21.06 -10.31
CA SER A 141 6.01 22.05 -9.99
C SER A 141 5.34 22.50 -11.29
N SER A 142 4.02 22.38 -11.36
CA SER A 142 3.19 22.90 -12.46
C SER A 142 3.23 24.43 -12.60
N SER A 143 3.91 25.14 -11.69
CA SER A 143 4.11 26.59 -11.74
C SER A 143 5.30 27.04 -12.62
N ARG A 144 5.88 26.15 -13.44
CA ARG A 144 6.98 26.46 -14.38
C ARG A 144 6.73 25.91 -15.80
N ALA A 145 5.48 25.65 -16.14
CA ALA A 145 5.05 25.22 -17.47
C ALA A 145 4.32 26.36 -18.20
#